data_AF-A0A382WRW9-F1
#
_entry.id   AF-A0A382WRW9-F1
#
_cell.length_a   1.000
_cell.length_b   1.000
_cell.length_c   1.000
_cell.angle_alpha   90.00
_cell.angle_beta   90.00
_cell.angle_gamma   90.00
#
_symmetry.space_group_name_H-M   'P 1'
#
loop_
_entity.id
_entity.type
_entity.pdbx_description
1 polymer ?
#
loop_
_entity_poly.entity_id
_entity_poly.type
_entity_poly.pdbx_seq_one_letter_code
_entity_poly.pdbx_strand_id
1 'polypeptide(L)'
;MSSVRSTSAAGSGHPSSCCSAADIVAALFFGHMKFDAKNPQHDHNDRFVLSKGHAAPLLYAVWAELGLVEQADLERLRKIDCDLEGHPTPRLPFVDVPTGSLGQGICAAIGLALNARRIGSDYRTYVLLGDGESAEGSVWEAAQVGELYQLDNLCAITDVNALGQSGVTQWQHDMAALQRKWTAFGWHTVVVDGHD
;
A
#
# COMPACT_ATOMS: atom_id res chain seq x y z
N MET A 1 4.04 16.18 -5.17
CA MET A 1 4.52 16.51 -6.54
C MET A 1 5.59 15.56 -7.07
N SER A 2 6.37 14.88 -6.21
CA SER A 2 7.48 14.01 -6.63
C SER A 2 7.08 12.88 -7.58
N SER A 3 5.95 12.20 -7.34
CA SER A 3 5.48 11.11 -8.23
C SER A 3 5.22 11.57 -9.67
N VAL A 4 4.72 12.80 -9.87
CA VAL A 4 4.53 13.38 -11.21
C VAL A 4 5.89 13.59 -11.88
N ARG A 5 6.85 14.21 -11.19
CA ARG A 5 8.21 14.43 -11.71
C ARG A 5 8.92 13.12 -12.05
N SER A 6 8.90 12.14 -11.14
CA SER A 6 9.52 10.83 -11.35
C SER A 6 8.98 10.10 -12.58
N THR A 7 7.66 10.05 -12.72
CA THR A 7 7.02 9.35 -13.84
C THR A 7 7.20 10.10 -15.17
N SER A 8 7.22 11.43 -15.15
CA SER A 8 7.58 12.25 -16.32
C SER A 8 9.03 12.03 -16.75
N ALA A 9 9.99 12.03 -15.82
CA ALA A 9 11.41 11.79 -16.12
C ALA A 9 11.66 10.36 -16.65
N ALA A 10 10.93 9.39 -16.15
CA ALA A 10 10.96 8.01 -16.64
C ALA A 10 10.27 7.82 -18.00
N GLY A 11 9.43 8.76 -18.44
CA GLY A 11 8.57 8.61 -19.62
C GLY A 11 7.51 7.51 -19.47
N SER A 12 7.26 7.04 -18.24
CA SER A 12 6.30 5.98 -17.92
C SER A 12 5.98 5.95 -16.43
N GLY A 13 4.84 5.37 -16.04
CA GLY A 13 4.42 5.19 -14.65
C GLY A 13 2.97 5.56 -14.42
N HIS A 14 2.57 5.66 -13.14
CA HIS A 14 1.16 5.77 -12.74
C HIS A 14 0.93 6.97 -11.80
N PRO A 15 1.11 8.23 -12.26
CA PRO A 15 1.00 9.40 -11.40
C PRO A 15 -0.42 9.58 -10.82
N SER A 16 -1.48 9.26 -11.55
CA SER A 16 -2.86 9.37 -11.05
C SER A 16 -3.13 8.42 -9.87
N SER A 17 -2.69 7.17 -9.98
CA SER A 17 -2.77 6.19 -8.89
C SER A 17 -1.96 6.59 -7.65
N CYS A 18 -0.92 7.40 -7.82
CA CYS A 18 -0.17 7.98 -6.71
C CYS A 18 -0.96 9.15 -6.08
N CYS A 19 -1.53 10.03 -6.89
CA CYS A 19 -2.25 11.21 -6.39
C CYS A 19 -3.49 10.84 -5.56
N SER A 20 -4.26 9.81 -5.94
CA SER A 20 -5.44 9.38 -5.19
C SER A 20 -5.11 8.89 -3.76
N ALA A 21 -3.88 8.44 -3.53
CA ALA A 21 -3.44 7.89 -2.25
C ALA A 21 -2.51 8.82 -1.46
N ALA A 22 -2.28 10.05 -1.93
CA ALA A 22 -1.27 10.94 -1.35
C ALA A 22 -1.56 11.26 0.13
N ASP A 23 -2.78 11.66 0.45
CA ASP A 23 -3.17 12.05 1.81
C ASP A 23 -3.24 10.82 2.75
N ILE A 24 -3.74 9.68 2.25
CA ILE A 24 -3.72 8.40 2.96
C ILE A 24 -2.30 8.02 3.38
N VAL A 25 -1.36 8.03 2.42
CA VAL A 25 0.04 7.65 2.70
C VAL A 25 0.71 8.68 3.60
N ALA A 26 0.42 9.98 3.44
CA ALA A 26 0.94 11.01 4.33
C ALA A 26 0.43 10.83 5.77
N ALA A 27 -0.87 10.60 5.96
CA ALA A 27 -1.47 10.38 7.27
C ALA A 27 -0.88 9.14 7.97
N LEU A 28 -0.65 8.06 7.22
CA LEU A 28 0.00 6.87 7.77
C LEU A 28 1.46 7.14 8.17
N PHE A 29 2.30 7.57 7.24
CA PHE A 29 3.75 7.64 7.47
C PHE A 29 4.17 8.79 8.38
N PHE A 30 3.40 9.89 8.42
CA PHE A 30 3.74 11.08 9.20
C PHE A 30 2.80 11.34 10.38
N GLY A 31 1.72 10.56 10.52
CA GLY A 31 0.72 10.74 11.58
C GLY A 31 0.46 9.51 12.46
N HIS A 32 0.50 8.29 11.92
CA HIS A 32 -0.01 7.10 12.63
C HIS A 32 1.00 5.97 12.84
N MET A 33 1.83 5.66 11.83
CA MET A 33 2.75 4.53 11.91
C MET A 33 3.89 4.80 12.89
N LYS A 34 4.29 3.75 13.61
CA LYS A 34 5.44 3.74 14.51
C LYS A 34 6.57 2.92 13.90
N PHE A 35 7.65 3.59 13.50
CA PHE A 35 8.80 2.92 12.91
C PHE A 35 10.06 3.77 13.04
N ASP A 36 11.23 3.12 12.97
CA ASP A 36 12.51 3.80 12.81
C ASP A 36 12.86 3.94 11.31
N ALA A 37 12.78 5.16 10.79
CA ALA A 37 13.13 5.43 9.39
C ALA A 37 14.60 5.15 9.06
N LYS A 38 15.51 5.20 10.05
CA LYS A 38 16.93 4.87 9.87
C LYS A 38 17.20 3.37 9.88
N ASN A 39 16.24 2.59 10.40
CA ASN A 39 16.29 1.14 10.42
C ASN A 39 14.92 0.57 9.97
N PRO A 40 14.58 0.68 8.68
CA PRO A 40 13.27 0.27 8.16
C PRO A 40 12.98 -1.23 8.38
N GLN A 41 14.03 -2.04 8.48
CA GLN A 41 13.93 -3.49 8.71
C GLN A 41 13.80 -3.88 10.19
N HIS A 42 13.78 -2.92 11.13
CA HIS A 42 13.65 -3.23 12.55
C HIS A 42 12.39 -4.08 12.82
N ASP A 43 12.54 -5.20 13.53
CA ASP A 43 11.50 -6.23 13.68
C ASP A 43 10.19 -5.70 14.30
N HIS A 44 10.28 -4.66 15.13
CA HIS A 44 9.14 -4.05 15.82
C HIS A 44 8.54 -2.82 15.11
N ASN A 45 8.99 -2.49 13.89
CA ASN A 45 8.35 -1.42 13.12
C ASN A 45 6.95 -1.84 12.67
N ASP A 46 6.02 -0.88 12.67
CA ASP A 46 4.78 -1.00 11.90
C ASP A 46 5.11 -1.30 10.43
N ARG A 47 4.32 -2.18 9.82
CA ARG A 47 4.53 -2.63 8.44
C ARG A 47 3.57 -1.91 7.50
N PHE A 48 4.07 -1.51 6.34
CA PHE A 48 3.27 -0.95 5.26
C PHE A 48 3.46 -1.77 3.99
N VAL A 49 2.36 -2.29 3.46
CA VAL A 49 2.34 -3.01 2.19
C VAL A 49 1.57 -2.19 1.16
N LEU A 50 2.26 -1.76 0.11
CA LEU A 50 1.62 -1.14 -1.04
C LEU A 50 1.10 -2.22 -1.99
N SER A 51 -0.08 -2.79 -1.73
CA SER A 51 -0.67 -3.86 -2.55
C SER A 51 -0.94 -3.41 -3.99
N LYS A 52 -1.40 -2.16 -4.16
CA LYS A 52 -1.44 -1.47 -5.46
C LYS A 52 -0.04 -1.01 -5.92
N GLY A 53 0.88 -1.96 -6.06
CA GLY A 53 2.33 -1.71 -6.24
C GLY A 53 2.68 -0.80 -7.42
N HIS A 54 1.80 -0.64 -8.40
CA HIS A 54 2.00 0.29 -9.52
C HIS A 54 2.08 1.78 -9.08
N ALA A 55 1.61 2.11 -7.87
CA ALA A 55 1.79 3.39 -7.21
C ALA A 55 3.16 3.56 -6.50
N ALA A 56 4.16 2.73 -6.86
CA ALA A 56 5.52 2.77 -6.31
C ALA A 56 6.14 4.18 -6.18
N PRO A 57 5.96 5.09 -7.17
CA PRO A 57 6.52 6.45 -7.05
C PRO A 57 6.00 7.26 -5.87
N LEU A 58 4.85 6.92 -5.29
CA LEU A 58 4.37 7.52 -4.04
C LEU A 58 5.17 7.00 -2.83
N LEU A 59 5.36 5.68 -2.76
CA LEU A 59 6.15 5.05 -1.70
C LEU A 59 7.59 5.58 -1.71
N TYR A 60 8.20 5.69 -2.88
CA TYR A 60 9.55 6.23 -3.01
C TYR A 60 9.63 7.69 -2.60
N ALA A 61 8.62 8.50 -2.95
CA ALA A 61 8.56 9.89 -2.53
C ALA A 61 8.53 10.01 -1.00
N VAL A 62 7.73 9.19 -0.32
CA VAL A 62 7.66 9.21 1.15
C VAL A 62 8.98 8.81 1.80
N TRP A 63 9.65 7.78 1.28
CA TRP A 63 10.98 7.39 1.78
C TRP A 63 12.09 8.39 1.45
N ALA A 64 11.91 9.21 0.41
CA ALA A 64 12.79 10.34 0.14
C ALA A 64 12.57 11.50 1.12
N GLU A 65 11.32 11.78 1.49
CA GLU A 65 11.01 12.76 2.55
C GLU A 65 11.50 12.30 3.93
N LEU A 66 11.52 10.99 4.19
CA LEU A 66 12.11 10.38 5.39
C LEU A 66 13.65 10.31 5.36
N GLY A 67 14.27 10.71 4.24
CA GLY A 67 15.72 10.81 4.09
C GLY A 67 16.44 9.49 3.79
N LEU A 68 15.71 8.41 3.47
CA LEU A 68 16.30 7.11 3.14
C LEU A 68 16.52 6.91 1.63
N VAL A 69 15.73 7.57 0.80
CA VAL A 69 15.92 7.64 -0.66
C VAL A 69 16.50 9.00 -1.02
N GLU A 70 17.54 9.04 -1.85
CA GLU A 70 18.06 10.31 -2.33
C GLU A 70 17.06 11.01 -3.25
N GLN A 71 16.84 12.31 -3.05
CA GLN A 71 15.91 13.10 -3.87
C GLN A 71 16.27 13.07 -5.37
N ALA A 72 17.56 12.93 -5.71
CA ALA A 72 18.03 12.79 -7.08
C ALA A 72 17.64 11.45 -7.72
N ASP A 73 17.55 10.37 -6.94
CA ASP A 73 17.16 9.05 -7.45
C ASP A 73 15.69 9.00 -7.88
N LEU A 74 14.84 9.86 -7.33
CA LEU A 74 13.43 9.96 -7.75
C LEU A 74 13.28 10.27 -9.24
N GLU A 75 14.21 11.02 -9.85
CA GLU A 75 14.21 11.29 -11.30
C GLU A 75 14.82 10.15 -12.13
N ARG A 76 15.42 9.18 -11.45
CA ARG A 76 16.02 7.96 -12.03
C ARG A 76 15.10 6.74 -11.94
N LEU A 77 13.82 6.96 -11.62
CA LEU A 77 12.79 5.92 -11.64
C LEU A 77 12.87 5.07 -12.93
N ARG A 78 12.84 3.74 -12.76
CA ARG A 78 12.86 2.73 -13.84
C ARG A 78 14.13 2.71 -14.70
N LYS A 79 15.20 3.39 -14.31
CA LYS A 79 16.50 3.23 -14.96
C LYS A 79 17.12 1.89 -14.54
N ILE A 80 17.81 1.24 -15.48
CA ILE A 80 18.40 -0.10 -15.28
C ILE A 80 19.42 -0.14 -14.13
N ASP A 81 20.05 1.00 -13.84
CA ASP A 81 21.08 1.19 -12.83
C ASP A 81 20.56 1.90 -11.56
N CYS A 82 19.24 1.93 -11.37
CA CYS A 82 18.60 2.48 -10.18
C CYS A 82 17.69 1.43 -9.53
N ASP A 83 17.71 1.36 -8.20
CA ASP A 83 16.89 0.43 -7.41
C ASP A 83 15.42 0.85 -7.32
N LEU A 84 15.09 2.09 -7.70
CA LEU A 84 13.70 2.57 -7.81
C LEU A 84 13.05 2.00 -9.08
N GLU A 85 12.57 0.77 -8.96
CA GLU A 85 11.94 0.01 -10.02
C GLU A 85 10.49 0.47 -10.35
N GLY A 86 9.89 -0.12 -11.38
CA GLY A 86 8.51 0.23 -11.78
C GLY A 86 7.43 -0.23 -10.78
N HIS A 87 7.78 -1.18 -9.92
CA HIS A 87 7.01 -1.70 -8.80
C HIS A 87 7.99 -1.93 -7.62
N PRO A 88 7.54 -1.88 -6.35
CA PRO A 88 8.42 -2.10 -5.20
C PRO A 88 9.08 -3.48 -5.24
N THR A 89 10.37 -3.55 -4.92
CA THR A 89 11.11 -4.81 -4.76
C THR A 89 11.91 -4.82 -3.46
N PRO A 90 12.16 -5.99 -2.84
CA PRO A 90 12.92 -6.09 -1.58
C PRO A 90 14.41 -5.74 -1.67
N ARG A 91 14.90 -5.28 -2.83
CA ARG A 91 16.22 -4.62 -2.92
C ARG A 91 16.23 -3.33 -2.10
N LEU A 92 15.07 -2.69 -2.00
CA LEU A 92 14.85 -1.53 -1.15
C LEU A 92 14.55 -2.02 0.27
N PRO A 93 15.29 -1.57 1.30
CA PRO A 93 15.18 -2.11 2.67
C PRO A 93 13.84 -1.79 3.35
N PHE A 94 13.06 -0.89 2.78
CA PHE A 94 11.73 -0.51 3.23
C PHE A 94 10.58 -1.25 2.50
N VAL A 95 10.91 -2.26 1.69
CA VAL A 95 9.94 -3.08 0.96
C VAL A 95 10.08 -4.53 1.40
N ASP A 96 9.10 -5.04 2.14
CA ASP A 96 9.14 -6.44 2.61
C ASP A 96 8.83 -7.43 1.48
N VAL A 97 7.91 -7.08 0.57
CA VAL A 97 7.41 -7.97 -0.49
C VAL A 97 7.22 -7.22 -1.82
N PRO A 98 7.48 -7.87 -2.97
CA PRO A 98 7.14 -7.30 -4.27
C PRO A 98 5.63 -7.36 -4.52
N THR A 99 5.03 -6.29 -5.03
CA THR A 99 3.56 -6.14 -5.15
C THR A 99 3.10 -5.72 -6.56
N GLY A 100 3.87 -6.06 -7.60
CA GLY A 100 3.47 -5.74 -8.98
C GLY A 100 2.24 -6.51 -9.45
N SER A 101 2.02 -7.73 -8.93
CA SER A 101 0.80 -8.50 -9.19
C SER A 101 -0.27 -8.13 -8.16
N LEU A 102 -1.37 -7.54 -8.64
CA LEU A 102 -2.47 -7.10 -7.79
C LEU A 102 -3.08 -8.27 -6.99
N GLY A 103 -3.64 -7.94 -5.82
CA GLY A 103 -4.33 -8.89 -4.94
C GLY A 103 -3.41 -9.74 -4.09
N GLN A 104 -2.08 -9.65 -4.26
CA GLN A 104 -1.11 -10.44 -3.50
C GLN A 104 -0.56 -9.71 -2.27
N GLY A 105 -0.54 -8.37 -2.28
CA GLY A 105 0.00 -7.59 -1.16
C GLY A 105 -0.79 -7.79 0.13
N ILE A 106 -2.12 -7.87 0.06
CA ILE A 106 -2.94 -8.22 1.25
C ILE A 106 -2.67 -9.62 1.77
N CYS A 107 -2.40 -10.60 0.90
CA CYS A 107 -2.02 -11.95 1.33
C CYS A 107 -0.70 -11.93 2.12
N ALA A 108 0.28 -11.14 1.67
CA ALA A 108 1.51 -10.92 2.42
C ALA A 108 1.26 -10.17 3.73
N ALA A 109 0.38 -9.16 3.74
CA ALA A 109 0.02 -8.41 4.94
C ALA A 109 -0.61 -9.29 6.03
N ILE A 110 -1.38 -10.31 5.66
CA ILE A 110 -1.86 -11.35 6.60
C ILE A 110 -0.68 -12.03 7.30
N GLY A 111 0.33 -12.46 6.53
CA GLY A 111 1.54 -13.08 7.08
C GLY A 111 2.31 -12.14 8.01
N LEU A 112 2.45 -10.86 7.64
CA LEU A 112 3.11 -9.85 8.46
C LEU A 112 2.34 -9.58 9.77
N ALA A 113 1.01 -9.50 9.72
CA ALA A 113 0.19 -9.33 10.92
C ALA A 113 0.27 -10.55 11.86
N LEU A 114 0.27 -11.77 11.32
CA LEU A 114 0.51 -13.01 12.08
C LEU A 114 1.90 -13.04 12.70
N ASN A 115 2.91 -12.52 12.00
CA ASN A 115 4.28 -12.48 12.50
C ASN A 115 4.41 -11.61 13.76
N ALA A 116 3.66 -10.50 13.87
CA ALA A 116 3.68 -9.66 15.08
C ALA A 116 3.35 -10.48 16.33
N ARG A 117 2.29 -11.30 16.25
CA ARG A 117 1.88 -12.20 17.33
C ARG A 117 2.93 -13.27 17.60
N ARG A 118 3.52 -13.83 16.56
CA ARG A 118 4.57 -14.86 16.66
C ARG A 118 5.79 -14.35 17.43
N ILE A 119 6.21 -13.11 17.20
CA ILE A 119 7.39 -12.52 17.85
C ILE A 119 7.05 -11.74 19.12
N GLY A 120 5.77 -11.68 19.52
CA GLY A 120 5.33 -10.92 20.69
C GLY A 120 5.46 -9.40 20.53
N SER A 121 5.39 -8.89 19.29
CA SER A 121 5.42 -7.47 18.99
C SER A 121 4.02 -6.86 18.98
N ASP A 122 3.91 -5.59 19.35
CA ASP A 122 2.69 -4.79 19.28
C ASP A 122 2.53 -4.01 17.95
N TYR A 123 3.45 -4.22 17.00
CA TYR A 123 3.39 -3.55 15.70
C TYR A 123 2.10 -3.86 14.94
N ARG A 124 1.65 -2.87 14.17
CA ARG A 124 0.50 -2.96 13.28
C ARG A 124 0.95 -3.12 11.83
N THR A 125 0.12 -3.80 11.04
CA THR A 125 0.31 -3.91 9.59
C THR A 125 -0.76 -3.09 8.88
N TYR A 126 -0.35 -2.24 7.96
CA TYR A 126 -1.20 -1.46 7.08
C TYR A 126 -1.01 -1.93 5.64
N VAL A 127 -2.10 -2.11 4.90
CA VAL A 127 -2.05 -2.49 3.49
C VAL A 127 -2.96 -1.60 2.67
N LEU A 128 -2.39 -0.99 1.62
CA LEU A 128 -3.12 -0.13 0.70
C LEU A 128 -3.44 -0.88 -0.59
N LEU A 129 -4.72 -1.05 -0.87
CA LEU A 129 -5.29 -1.69 -2.05
C LEU A 129 -5.92 -0.67 -2.99
N GLY A 130 -6.03 -1.02 -4.27
CA GLY A 130 -6.97 -0.36 -5.18
C GLY A 130 -8.38 -0.99 -5.11
N ASP A 131 -9.40 -0.20 -5.44
CA ASP A 131 -10.76 -0.71 -5.63
C ASP A 131 -10.86 -1.71 -6.80
N GLY A 132 -10.21 -1.42 -7.92
CA GLY A 132 -10.10 -2.34 -9.06
C GLY A 132 -9.35 -3.63 -8.71
N GLU A 133 -8.32 -3.54 -7.85
CA GLU A 133 -7.59 -4.70 -7.31
C GLU A 133 -8.50 -5.62 -6.47
N SER A 134 -9.54 -5.08 -5.84
CA SER A 134 -10.52 -5.86 -5.06
C SER A 134 -11.41 -6.78 -5.92
N ALA A 135 -11.21 -6.81 -7.24
CA ALA A 135 -11.77 -7.83 -8.12
C ALA A 135 -11.02 -9.17 -8.05
N GLU A 136 -9.76 -9.17 -7.60
CA GLU A 136 -8.96 -10.39 -7.44
C GLU A 136 -9.51 -11.27 -6.32
N GLY A 137 -9.67 -12.57 -6.60
CA GLY A 137 -10.20 -13.53 -5.62
C GLY A 137 -9.34 -13.66 -4.37
N SER A 138 -8.03 -13.53 -4.53
CA SER A 138 -7.05 -13.61 -3.44
C SER A 138 -7.26 -12.55 -2.36
N VAL A 139 -7.81 -11.38 -2.71
CA VAL A 139 -8.15 -10.34 -1.73
C VAL A 139 -9.19 -10.85 -0.74
N TRP A 140 -10.18 -11.61 -1.24
CA TRP A 140 -11.28 -12.13 -0.43
C TRP A 140 -10.88 -13.38 0.35
N GLU A 141 -10.00 -14.21 -0.21
CA GLU A 141 -9.33 -15.28 0.54
C GLU A 141 -8.54 -14.71 1.72
N ALA A 142 -7.73 -13.67 1.49
CA ALA A 142 -6.99 -12.98 2.55
C ALA A 142 -7.92 -12.34 3.58
N ALA A 143 -9.02 -11.71 3.14
CA ALA A 143 -10.03 -11.14 4.04
C ALA A 143 -10.64 -12.20 4.96
N GLN A 144 -10.98 -13.38 4.42
CA GLN A 144 -11.49 -14.51 5.20
C GLN A 144 -10.44 -15.03 6.21
N VAL A 145 -9.18 -15.12 5.80
CA VAL A 145 -8.09 -15.53 6.70
C VAL A 145 -7.89 -14.50 7.82
N GLY A 146 -8.03 -13.20 7.52
CA GLY A 146 -7.95 -12.13 8.52
C GLY A 146 -9.01 -12.26 9.61
N GLU A 147 -10.24 -12.62 9.23
CA GLU A 147 -11.34 -12.91 10.17
C GLU A 147 -11.08 -14.18 10.97
N LEU A 148 -10.70 -15.28 10.30
CA LEU A 148 -10.44 -16.57 10.93
C LEU A 148 -9.40 -16.48 12.06
N TYR A 149 -8.33 -15.73 11.82
CA TYR A 149 -7.29 -15.50 12.83
C TYR A 149 -7.55 -14.26 13.70
N GLN A 150 -8.67 -13.57 13.52
CA GLN A 150 -9.07 -12.37 14.26
C GLN A 150 -7.98 -11.30 14.29
N LEU A 151 -7.37 -10.97 13.14
CA LEU A 151 -6.21 -10.08 13.02
C LEU A 151 -6.54 -8.59 13.27
N ASP A 152 -6.72 -8.24 14.54
CA ASP A 152 -6.96 -6.88 15.05
C ASP A 152 -5.78 -5.89 14.90
N ASN A 153 -4.60 -6.41 14.59
CA ASN A 153 -3.40 -5.64 14.26
C ASN A 153 -3.22 -5.38 12.76
N LEU A 154 -4.17 -5.78 11.90
CA LEU A 154 -4.16 -5.51 10.46
C LEU A 154 -5.18 -4.43 10.09
N CYS A 155 -4.77 -3.46 9.28
CA CYS A 155 -5.62 -2.44 8.70
C CYS A 155 -5.49 -2.47 7.16
N ALA A 156 -6.58 -2.85 6.49
CA ALA A 156 -6.69 -2.77 5.04
C ALA A 156 -7.38 -1.47 4.64
N ILE A 157 -6.78 -0.75 3.71
CA ILE A 157 -7.28 0.52 3.18
C ILE A 157 -7.52 0.31 1.69
N THR A 158 -8.75 0.52 1.24
CA THR A 158 -9.07 0.49 -0.19
C THR A 158 -9.18 1.92 -0.72
N ASP A 159 -8.28 2.29 -1.63
CA ASP A 159 -8.37 3.54 -2.40
C ASP A 159 -9.45 3.39 -3.48
N VAL A 160 -10.62 3.99 -3.21
CA VAL A 160 -11.79 3.96 -4.09
C VAL A 160 -11.83 5.23 -4.94
N ASN A 161 -11.01 5.26 -5.98
CA ASN A 161 -10.96 6.36 -6.95
C ASN A 161 -11.86 6.15 -8.19
N ALA A 162 -12.71 5.10 -8.16
CA ALA A 162 -13.65 4.70 -9.20
C ALA A 162 -13.06 4.21 -10.54
N LEU A 163 -11.73 4.22 -10.73
CA LEU A 163 -11.09 3.95 -12.02
C LEU A 163 -10.06 2.81 -11.93
N GLY A 164 -10.26 1.82 -12.78
CA GLY A 164 -9.26 0.79 -13.08
C GLY A 164 -8.33 1.22 -14.21
N GLN A 165 -7.59 0.26 -14.78
CA GLN A 165 -6.63 0.55 -15.84
C GLN A 165 -7.29 1.01 -17.15
N SER A 166 -8.43 0.42 -17.53
CA SER A 166 -9.07 0.63 -18.84
C SER A 166 -10.44 1.33 -18.76
N GLY A 167 -10.91 1.67 -17.56
CA GLY A 167 -12.22 2.28 -17.38
C GLY A 167 -12.68 2.28 -15.94
N VAL A 168 -13.95 2.60 -15.75
CA VAL A 168 -14.60 2.67 -14.43
C VAL A 168 -14.64 1.28 -13.79
N THR A 169 -14.34 1.19 -12.49
CA THR A 169 -14.42 -0.06 -11.73
C THR A 169 -15.89 -0.46 -11.51
N GLN A 170 -16.12 -1.72 -11.14
CA GLN A 170 -17.46 -2.18 -10.75
C GLN A 170 -18.03 -1.44 -9.53
N TRP A 171 -17.17 -0.77 -8.76
CA TRP A 171 -17.55 -0.05 -7.55
C TRP A 171 -17.92 1.39 -7.82
N GLN A 172 -17.32 2.03 -8.84
CA GLN A 172 -17.43 3.49 -9.01
C GLN A 172 -17.10 4.18 -7.67
N HIS A 173 -18.00 5.01 -7.15
CA HIS A 173 -17.98 5.52 -5.77
C HIS A 173 -19.13 4.94 -4.91
N ASP A 174 -19.64 3.74 -5.21
CA ASP A 174 -20.59 3.04 -4.35
C ASP A 174 -19.88 2.46 -3.11
N MET A 175 -19.56 3.37 -2.19
CA MET A 175 -18.89 3.05 -0.93
C MET A 175 -19.72 2.08 -0.10
N ALA A 176 -21.05 2.16 -0.18
CA ALA A 176 -21.95 1.29 0.56
C ALA A 176 -21.86 -0.16 0.07
N ALA A 177 -21.72 -0.40 -1.24
CA ALA A 177 -21.52 -1.74 -1.78
C ALA A 177 -20.20 -2.36 -1.33
N LEU A 178 -19.10 -1.61 -1.43
CA LEU A 178 -17.80 -2.10 -1.00
C LEU A 178 -17.74 -2.33 0.52
N GLN A 179 -18.31 -1.40 1.30
CA GLN A 179 -18.45 -1.54 2.75
C GLN A 179 -19.21 -2.81 3.12
N ARG A 180 -20.40 -3.04 2.53
CA ARG A 180 -21.19 -4.26 2.78
C ARG A 180 -20.39 -5.53 2.51
N LYS A 181 -19.56 -5.53 1.46
CA LYS A 181 -18.74 -6.69 1.11
C LYS A 181 -17.66 -6.95 2.16
N TRP A 182 -16.90 -5.94 2.59
CA TRP A 182 -15.92 -6.10 3.66
C TRP A 182 -16.56 -6.51 4.99
N THR A 183 -17.69 -5.90 5.37
CA THR A 183 -18.42 -6.28 6.58
C THR A 183 -18.90 -7.73 6.53
N ALA A 184 -19.35 -8.21 5.37
CA ALA A 184 -19.77 -9.61 5.19
C ALA A 184 -18.61 -10.62 5.34
N PHE A 185 -17.37 -10.19 5.11
CA PHE A 185 -16.16 -10.97 5.39
C PHE A 185 -15.66 -10.80 6.84
N GLY A 186 -16.45 -10.18 7.72
CA GLY A 186 -16.17 -10.06 9.16
C GLY A 186 -15.25 -8.90 9.55
N TRP A 187 -14.98 -7.97 8.63
CA TRP A 187 -14.13 -6.81 8.92
C TRP A 187 -14.92 -5.66 9.54
N HIS A 188 -14.30 -4.97 10.49
CA HIS A 188 -14.77 -3.65 10.91
C HIS A 188 -14.47 -2.64 9.79
N THR A 189 -15.51 -1.94 9.32
CA THR A 189 -15.41 -1.04 8.17
C THR A 189 -15.73 0.39 8.55
N VAL A 190 -14.88 1.31 8.11
CA VAL A 190 -15.11 2.76 8.22
C VAL A 190 -15.00 3.36 6.82
N VAL A 191 -15.96 4.20 6.44
CA VAL A 191 -15.94 4.98 5.20
C VAL A 191 -15.48 6.39 5.57
N VAL A 192 -14.49 6.89 4.85
CA VAL A 192 -13.90 8.22 5.06
C VAL A 192 -13.81 8.96 3.74
N ASP A 193 -13.66 10.28 3.80
CA ASP A 193 -13.12 11.03 2.68
C ASP A 193 -11.62 10.70 2.60
N GLY A 194 -11.15 10.25 1.43
CA GLY A 194 -9.73 9.87 1.26
C GLY A 194 -8.75 11.05 1.34
N HIS A 195 -9.30 12.27 1.37
CA HIS A 195 -8.55 13.53 1.38
C HIS A 195 -8.80 14.39 2.64
N ASP A 196 -9.41 13.84 3.71
CA ASP A 196 -9.63 14.50 5.03
C ASP A 196 -9.36 13.55 6.21
#